data_AF-A0A7T8I316-F1
#
_entry.id   AF-A0A7T8I316-F1
#
_cell.length_a   1.000
_cell.length_b   1.000
_cell.length_c   1.000
_cell.angle_alpha   90.00
_cell.angle_beta   90.00
_cell.angle_gamma   90.00
#
_symmetry.space_group_name_H-M   'P 1'
#
loop_
_entity.id
_entity.type
_entity.pdbx_description
1 polymer ?
#
loop_
_entity_poly.entity_id
_entity_poly.type
_entity_poly.pdbx_seq_one_letter_code
_entity_poly.pdbx_strand_id
1 'polypeptide(L)'
;FADIGDIIRGKDLFHGNPQEKEKRDELEKNLKTIFKNIYDKLGHSIKSNYNDTTDFFQLQEDWWALNRKEVWKAMTCNAGPIDKYFRDACSGGKTPTHEKCRCVNTDPPTYFDYVPQFLR
;
A
#
# COMPACT_ATOMS: atom_id res chain seq x y z
N PHE A 1 -4.86 5.37 -2.54
CA PHE A 1 -3.59 4.62 -2.69
C PHE A 1 -2.71 4.74 -1.46
N ALA A 2 -2.23 5.94 -1.12
CA ALA A 2 -1.35 6.14 0.04
C ALA A 2 -2.01 5.72 1.36
N ASP A 3 -3.27 6.10 1.61
CA ASP A 3 -3.99 5.69 2.82
C ASP A 3 -4.18 4.16 2.88
N ILE A 4 -4.50 3.50 1.77
CA ILE A 4 -4.55 2.03 1.71
C ILE A 4 -3.18 1.43 2.08
N GLY A 5 -2.10 2.01 1.57
CA GLY A 5 -0.74 1.61 1.93
C GLY A 5 -0.49 1.75 3.43
N ASP A 6 -0.91 2.85 4.05
CA ASP A 6 -0.77 3.05 5.50
C ASP A 6 -1.63 2.12 6.32
N ILE A 7 -2.85 1.79 5.87
CA ILE A 7 -3.71 0.79 6.53
C ILE A 7 -3.02 -0.58 6.52
N ILE A 8 -2.51 -1.01 5.35
CA ILE A 8 -1.83 -2.31 5.21
C ILE A 8 -0.56 -2.40 6.06
N ARG A 9 0.13 -1.27 6.25
CA ARG A 9 1.40 -1.16 7.00
C ARG A 9 1.24 -0.77 8.47
N GLY A 10 0.01 -0.64 8.96
CA GLY A 10 -0.27 -0.23 10.34
C GLY A 10 0.18 1.20 10.68
N LYS A 11 0.25 2.09 9.68
CA LYS A 11 0.70 3.50 9.81
C LYS A 11 -0.44 4.53 9.74
N ASP A 12 -1.65 4.09 9.46
CA ASP A 12 -2.81 4.97 9.34
C ASP A 12 -3.26 5.48 10.72
N LEU A 13 -3.39 6.80 10.83
CA LEU A 13 -3.66 7.59 12.03
C LEU A 13 -5.16 7.82 12.26
N PHE A 14 -6.02 7.31 11.38
CA PHE A 14 -7.46 7.54 11.50
C PHE A 14 -8.06 6.69 12.64
N HIS A 15 -8.38 7.35 13.75
CA HIS A 15 -8.99 6.70 14.93
C HIS A 15 -10.53 6.70 14.92
N GLY A 16 -11.15 7.47 14.02
CA GLY A 16 -12.60 7.52 13.82
C GLY A 16 -13.45 7.87 15.05
N ASN A 17 -14.75 7.70 14.92
CA ASN A 17 -15.70 7.69 16.03
C ASN A 17 -15.72 6.29 16.70
N PRO A 18 -16.40 6.09 17.86
CA PRO A 18 -16.39 4.81 18.57
C PRO A 18 -16.81 3.59 17.71
N GLN A 19 -17.78 3.75 16.79
CA GLN A 19 -18.23 2.66 15.91
C GLN A 19 -17.20 2.33 14.83
N GLU A 20 -16.50 3.35 14.33
CA GLU A 20 -15.41 3.18 13.35
C GLU A 20 -14.19 2.53 14.00
N LYS A 21 -13.93 2.84 15.28
CA LYS A 21 -12.86 2.23 16.06
C LYS A 21 -13.02 0.71 16.19
N GLU A 22 -14.22 0.22 16.48
CA GLU A 22 -14.46 -1.23 16.58
C GLU A 22 -14.18 -1.96 15.25
N LYS A 23 -14.65 -1.38 14.14
CA LYS A 23 -14.37 -1.91 12.79
C LYS A 23 -12.88 -1.86 12.45
N ARG A 24 -12.19 -0.83 12.95
CA ARG A 24 -10.76 -0.67 12.77
C ARG A 24 -9.98 -1.75 13.51
N ASP A 25 -10.32 -1.99 14.77
CA ASP A 25 -9.70 -3.04 15.58
C ASP A 25 -9.91 -4.42 14.94
N GLU A 26 -11.10 -4.67 14.37
CA GLU A 26 -11.38 -5.89 13.59
C GLU A 26 -10.50 -6.00 12.34
N LEU A 27 -10.38 -4.91 11.56
CA LEU A 27 -9.53 -4.86 10.38
C LEU A 27 -8.06 -5.12 10.73
N GLU A 28 -7.53 -4.48 11.77
CA GLU A 28 -6.15 -4.66 12.22
C GLU A 28 -5.90 -6.09 12.70
N LYS A 29 -6.84 -6.68 13.44
CA LYS A 29 -6.76 -8.09 13.86
C LYS A 29 -6.75 -9.05 12.67
N ASN A 30 -7.57 -8.77 11.65
CA ASN A 30 -7.60 -9.56 10.42
C ASN A 30 -6.27 -9.44 9.65
N LEU A 31 -5.73 -8.22 9.50
CA LEU A 31 -4.43 -8.00 8.88
C LEU A 31 -3.31 -8.73 9.62
N LYS A 32 -3.25 -8.62 10.95
CA LYS A 32 -2.27 -9.37 11.76
C LYS A 32 -2.38 -10.88 11.56
N THR A 33 -3.61 -11.40 11.47
CA THR A 33 -3.85 -12.83 11.20
C THR A 33 -3.35 -13.24 9.81
N ILE A 34 -3.61 -12.42 8.79
CA ILE A 34 -3.13 -12.65 7.42
C ILE A 34 -1.60 -12.64 7.39
N PHE A 35 -0.96 -11.62 7.97
CA PHE A 35 0.50 -11.50 7.96
C PHE A 35 1.19 -12.57 8.81
N LYS A 36 0.57 -13.01 9.91
CA LYS A 36 1.02 -14.21 10.63
C LYS A 36 1.02 -15.44 9.74
N ASN A 37 -0.07 -15.69 9.00
CA ASN A 37 -0.15 -16.82 8.08
C ASN A 37 0.85 -16.72 6.92
N ILE A 38 1.14 -15.51 6.43
CA ILE A 38 2.19 -15.27 5.43
C ILE A 38 3.56 -15.58 6.04
N TYR A 39 3.86 -15.02 7.21
CA TYR A 39 5.09 -15.25 7.94
C TYR A 39 5.31 -16.75 8.17
N ASP A 40 4.31 -17.48 8.65
CA ASP A 40 4.40 -18.91 8.94
C ASP A 40 4.76 -19.76 7.71
N LYS A 41 4.38 -19.31 6.50
CA LYS A 41 4.72 -19.94 5.22
C LYS A 41 6.09 -19.58 4.67
N LEU A 42 6.78 -18.58 5.24
CA LEU A 42 8.14 -18.22 4.82
C LEU A 42 9.14 -19.34 5.16
N GLY A 43 10.15 -19.51 4.30
CA GLY A 43 11.29 -20.38 4.59
C GLY A 43 12.08 -19.88 5.81
N HIS A 44 12.74 -20.80 6.51
CA HIS A 44 13.42 -20.49 7.78
C HIS A 44 14.45 -19.35 7.68
N SER A 45 15.23 -19.33 6.58
CA SER A 45 16.22 -18.27 6.30
C SER A 45 15.61 -16.91 5.97
N ILE A 46 14.34 -16.86 5.56
CA ILE A 46 13.64 -15.61 5.27
C ILE A 46 12.98 -15.10 6.56
N LYS A 47 12.41 -16.00 7.37
CA LYS A 47 11.85 -15.66 8.69
C LYS A 47 12.85 -14.92 9.57
N SER A 48 14.12 -15.34 9.55
CA SER A 48 15.20 -14.68 10.32
C SER A 48 15.46 -13.22 9.94
N ASN A 49 14.96 -12.75 8.80
CA ASN A 49 15.06 -11.34 8.41
C ASN A 49 13.98 -10.45 9.05
N TYR A 50 12.98 -11.06 9.69
CA TYR A 50 11.84 -10.37 10.30
C TYR A 50 11.80 -10.63 11.82
N ASN A 51 12.27 -9.67 12.60
CA ASN A 51 12.35 -9.79 14.06
C ASN A 51 11.00 -9.55 14.76
N ASP A 52 10.11 -8.77 14.13
CA ASP A 52 8.76 -8.52 14.63
C ASP A 52 7.84 -9.67 14.25
N THR A 53 7.50 -10.49 15.25
CA THR A 53 6.61 -11.64 15.13
C THR A 53 5.23 -11.41 15.75
N THR A 54 4.93 -10.19 16.21
CA THR A 54 3.63 -9.84 16.82
C THR A 54 2.79 -9.03 15.87
N ASP A 55 3.37 -7.97 15.32
CA ASP A 55 2.66 -7.00 14.48
C ASP A 55 3.10 -7.09 13.02
N PHE A 56 4.27 -7.67 12.76
CA PHE A 56 4.82 -7.93 11.42
C PHE A 56 5.05 -6.66 10.59
N PHE A 57 5.34 -5.51 11.20
CA PHE A 57 5.42 -4.22 10.50
C PHE A 57 6.44 -4.24 9.34
N GLN A 58 7.62 -4.82 9.56
CA GLN A 58 8.64 -4.91 8.51
C GLN A 58 8.18 -5.80 7.32
N LEU A 59 7.48 -6.90 7.61
CA LEU A 59 6.91 -7.77 6.57
C LEU A 59 5.79 -7.05 5.80
N GLN A 60 4.98 -6.24 6.48
CA GLN A 60 3.94 -5.43 5.85
C GLN A 60 4.52 -4.35 4.92
N GLU A 61 5.58 -3.66 5.33
CA GLU A 61 6.31 -2.69 4.49
C GLU A 61 6.86 -3.34 3.23
N ASP A 62 7.56 -4.47 3.36
CA ASP A 62 8.12 -5.21 2.23
C ASP A 62 7.03 -5.73 1.29
N TRP A 63 5.95 -6.26 1.87
CA TRP A 63 4.79 -6.72 1.10
C TRP A 63 4.18 -5.58 0.30
N TRP A 64 3.99 -4.39 0.90
CA TRP A 64 3.50 -3.23 0.18
C TRP A 64 4.47 -2.82 -0.93
N ALA A 65 5.77 -2.70 -0.63
CA ALA A 65 6.78 -2.31 -1.61
C ALA A 65 6.79 -3.22 -2.85
N LEU A 66 6.60 -4.53 -2.67
CA LEU A 66 6.54 -5.51 -3.75
C LEU A 66 5.21 -5.50 -4.51
N ASN A 67 4.08 -5.26 -3.83
CA ASN A 67 2.74 -5.41 -4.41
C ASN A 67 2.05 -4.09 -4.80
N ARG A 68 2.61 -2.93 -4.43
CA ARG A 68 2.02 -1.60 -4.68
C ARG A 68 1.65 -1.35 -6.13
N LYS A 69 2.40 -1.93 -7.07
CA LYS A 69 2.14 -1.86 -8.51
C LYS A 69 0.83 -2.55 -8.90
N GLU A 70 0.62 -3.76 -8.43
CA GLU A 70 -0.61 -4.51 -8.69
C GLU A 70 -1.81 -3.86 -7.98
N VAL A 71 -1.61 -3.32 -6.78
CA VAL A 71 -2.64 -2.53 -6.08
C VAL A 71 -3.03 -1.28 -6.89
N TRP A 72 -2.06 -0.53 -7.43
CA TRP A 72 -2.33 0.62 -8.29
C TRP A 72 -3.09 0.23 -9.55
N LYS A 73 -2.68 -0.87 -10.19
CA LYS A 73 -3.33 -1.45 -11.37
C LYS A 73 -4.78 -1.85 -11.08
N ALA A 74 -5.07 -2.41 -9.91
CA ALA A 74 -6.44 -2.72 -9.51
C ALA A 74 -7.25 -1.45 -9.24
N MET A 75 -6.69 -0.51 -8.48
CA MET A 75 -7.36 0.73 -8.08
C MET A 75 -7.77 1.60 -9.28
N THR A 76 -6.95 1.60 -10.32
CA THR A 76 -7.19 2.40 -11.54
C THR A 76 -7.86 1.59 -12.66
N CYS A 77 -8.40 0.39 -12.39
CA CYS A 77 -8.96 -0.48 -13.42
C CYS A 77 -10.10 0.18 -14.23
N ASN A 78 -10.89 1.01 -13.56
CA ASN A 78 -12.05 1.72 -14.13
C ASN A 78 -11.77 3.19 -14.49
N ALA A 79 -10.52 3.65 -14.37
CA ALA A 79 -10.17 4.99 -14.82
C ALA A 79 -10.33 5.09 -16.36
N GLY A 80 -10.77 6.25 -16.83
CA GLY A 80 -11.03 6.52 -18.23
C GLY A 80 -9.76 6.47 -19.09
N PRO A 81 -9.91 6.27 -20.43
CA PRO A 81 -8.78 6.26 -21.35
C PRO A 81 -8.07 7.62 -21.42
N ILE A 82 -8.76 8.72 -21.14
CA ILE A 82 -8.16 10.05 -21.10
C ILE A 82 -7.74 10.48 -19.69
N ASP A 83 -8.03 9.66 -18.67
CA ASP A 83 -7.73 10.00 -17.28
C ASP A 83 -6.22 9.92 -17.05
N LYS A 84 -5.70 11.00 -16.47
CA LYS A 84 -4.28 11.17 -16.19
C LYS A 84 -4.10 11.50 -14.71
N TYR A 85 -2.93 11.14 -14.20
CA TYR A 85 -2.47 11.71 -12.95
C TYR A 85 -2.31 13.22 -13.11
N PHE A 86 -2.63 13.98 -12.06
CA PHE A 86 -2.79 15.44 -12.13
C PHE A 86 -1.51 16.22 -12.49
N ARG A 87 -0.35 15.57 -12.45
CA ARG A 87 0.95 16.14 -12.83
C ARG A 87 1.74 15.16 -13.70
N ASP A 88 2.66 15.70 -14.47
CA ASP A 88 3.67 14.90 -15.16
C ASP A 88 4.52 14.14 -14.12
N ALA A 89 4.58 12.83 -14.29
CA ALA A 89 5.10 11.92 -13.28
C ALA A 89 5.88 10.74 -13.87
N CYS A 90 5.65 10.43 -15.15
CA CYS A 90 6.36 9.37 -15.84
C CYS A 90 7.68 9.90 -16.42
N SER A 91 8.62 8.99 -16.71
CA SER A 91 9.93 9.32 -17.30
C SER A 91 10.70 10.38 -16.48
N GLY A 92 10.72 10.22 -15.15
CA GLY A 92 11.36 11.18 -14.24
C GLY A 92 10.60 12.50 -14.10
N GLY A 93 9.26 12.47 -14.22
CA GLY A 93 8.42 13.67 -14.09
C GLY A 93 8.35 14.55 -15.35
N LYS A 94 8.78 14.04 -16.51
CA LYS A 94 8.81 14.79 -17.77
C LYS A 94 7.63 14.51 -18.69
N THR A 95 6.86 13.48 -18.38
CA THR A 95 5.77 13.01 -19.25
C THR A 95 4.52 12.71 -18.42
N PRO A 96 3.32 12.96 -18.99
CA PRO A 96 2.07 12.60 -18.34
C PRO A 96 1.94 11.08 -18.27
N THR A 97 1.05 10.61 -17.40
CA THR A 97 0.55 9.23 -17.48
C THR A 97 -0.23 9.02 -18.77
N HIS A 98 -0.23 7.78 -19.25
CA HIS A 98 -0.99 7.37 -20.43
C HIS A 98 -2.06 6.38 -20.00
N GLU A 99 -3.33 6.69 -20.25
CA GLU A 99 -4.52 5.88 -19.94
C GLU A 99 -4.60 5.39 -18.47
N LYS A 100 -5.79 5.47 -17.87
CA LYS A 100 -6.02 4.88 -16.55
C LYS A 100 -5.05 5.37 -15.46
N CYS A 101 -4.53 6.58 -15.57
CA CYS A 101 -3.57 7.15 -14.60
C CYS A 101 -2.30 6.30 -14.37
N ARG A 102 -1.72 5.65 -15.40
CA ARG A 102 -0.51 4.82 -15.24
C ARG A 102 0.65 5.27 -16.13
N CYS A 103 1.87 4.92 -15.75
CA CYS A 103 3.00 4.94 -16.68
C CYS A 103 2.95 3.70 -17.60
N VAL A 104 3.67 3.74 -18.73
CA VAL A 104 3.70 2.65 -19.72
C VAL A 104 4.12 1.31 -19.10
N ASN A 105 5.05 1.35 -18.15
CA ASN A 105 5.49 0.18 -17.39
C ASN A 105 4.49 -0.26 -16.30
N THR A 106 3.32 0.35 -16.21
CA THR A 106 2.26 0.18 -15.19
C THR A 106 2.65 0.56 -13.76
N ASP A 107 3.80 1.22 -13.58
CA ASP A 107 4.20 1.69 -12.25
C ASP A 107 3.27 2.81 -11.77
N PRO A 108 3.02 2.88 -10.45
CA PRO A 108 2.31 4.00 -9.86
C PRO A 108 3.06 5.32 -10.17
N PRO A 109 2.40 6.35 -10.72
CA PRO A 109 3.00 7.65 -11.01
C PRO A 109 3.20 8.50 -9.74
N THR A 110 3.16 7.90 -8.56
CA THR A 110 3.17 8.60 -7.28
C THR A 110 4.03 7.88 -6.26
N TYR A 111 4.53 8.67 -5.30
CA TYR A 111 5.25 8.21 -4.13
C TYR A 111 4.60 8.70 -2.85
N PHE A 112 3.32 9.12 -2.89
CA PHE A 112 2.62 9.57 -1.69
C PHE A 112 2.48 8.48 -0.63
N ASP A 113 2.52 7.20 -1.01
CA ASP A 113 2.64 6.08 -0.09
C ASP A 113 3.99 6.00 0.64
N TYR A 114 4.97 6.83 0.28
CA TYR A 114 6.21 7.03 1.03
C TYR A 114 6.28 8.39 1.72
N VAL A 115 5.19 9.17 1.72
CA VAL A 115 5.07 10.45 2.43
C VAL A 115 4.28 10.21 3.73
N PRO A 116 4.76 10.66 4.90
CA PRO A 116 4.03 10.57 6.17
C PRO A 116 2.60 11.08 6.03
N GLN A 117 1.62 10.37 6.60
CA GLN A 117 0.18 10.68 6.41
C GLN A 117 -0.20 12.12 6.72
N PHE A 118 0.35 12.66 7.80
CA PHE A 118 0.08 14.04 8.21
C PHE A 118 0.47 15.09 7.16
N LEU A 119 1.41 14.79 6.26
CA LEU A 119 1.96 15.72 5.27
C LEU A 119 1.35 15.55 3.87
N ARG A 120 0.45 14.57 3.67
CA ARG A 120 -0.17 14.30 2.37
C ARG A 120 -1.29 15.27 2.04
#